data_AF-A0A1S3PIJ7-F1
#
_entry.id   AF-A0A1S3PIJ7-F1
#
_cell.length_a   1.000
_cell.length_b   1.000
_cell.length_c   1.000
_cell.angle_alpha   90.00
_cell.angle_beta   90.00
_cell.angle_gamma   90.00
#
_symmetry.space_group_name_H-M   'P 1'
#
loop_
_entity.id
_entity.type
_entity.pdbx_description
1 polymer ?
#
loop_
_entity_poly.entity_id
_entity_poly.type
_entity_poly.pdbx_seq_one_letter_code
_entity_poly.pdbx_strand_id
1 'polypeptide(L)'
;MRRFAYCKVVLATSLVWVMLDMFILLYFSECNKCDDKRERGLPGRDDTVLRPREGPGEGGKPVVISKDNQEKMKEMFKINQFNLMASEMIAFNRTLPDVRLEGCKNKLYPDDLPRTSVVIVFHNEAWSTLLRTVRSVIDRSPKSLLEEVVLVDDASERDFLKRPLEQYVRRMEVPVRVVRMEQRSGLIRARLKGASLSSRGSSQPMVHSQ
;
A
#
# COMPACT_ATOMS: atom_id res chain seq x y z
N MET A 1 28.30 39.47 -44.56
CA MET A 1 29.20 38.63 -43.73
C MET A 1 28.87 38.62 -42.24
N ARG A 2 28.63 39.76 -41.57
CA ARG A 2 28.37 39.80 -40.12
C ARG A 2 27.16 38.98 -39.63
N ARG A 3 26.02 38.98 -40.35
CA ARG A 3 24.79 38.24 -39.97
C ARG A 3 24.97 36.71 -39.92
N PHE A 4 25.79 36.15 -40.81
CA PHE A 4 26.10 34.71 -40.81
C PHE A 4 27.00 34.32 -39.63
N ALA A 5 27.93 35.20 -39.23
CA ALA A 5 28.76 34.97 -38.05
C ALA A 5 27.92 34.99 -36.77
N TYR A 6 27.00 35.94 -36.62
CA TYR A 6 26.09 35.99 -35.48
C TYR A 6 25.19 34.75 -35.39
N CYS A 7 24.64 34.28 -36.52
CA CYS A 7 23.82 33.07 -36.55
C CYS A 7 24.62 31.83 -36.09
N LYS A 8 25.86 31.67 -36.56
CA LYS A 8 26.74 30.57 -36.12
C LYS A 8 27.06 30.64 -34.63
N VAL A 9 27.32 31.84 -34.10
CA VAL A 9 27.60 32.04 -32.67
C VAL A 9 26.37 31.69 -31.83
N VAL A 10 25.18 32.17 -32.20
CA VAL A 10 23.93 31.89 -31.47
C VAL A 10 23.59 30.40 -31.48
N LEU A 11 23.78 29.72 -32.61
CA LEU A 11 23.56 28.27 -32.72
C LEU A 11 24.56 27.49 -31.87
N ALA A 12 25.84 27.87 -31.89
CA ALA A 12 26.88 27.22 -31.09
C ALA A 12 26.63 27.41 -29.58
N THR A 13 26.29 28.62 -29.14
CA THR A 13 25.99 28.88 -27.73
C THR A 13 24.74 28.13 -27.28
N SER A 14 23.70 28.07 -28.11
CA SER A 14 22.47 27.34 -27.79
C SER A 14 22.74 25.84 -27.66
N LEU A 15 23.57 25.26 -28.54
CA LEU A 15 23.97 23.85 -28.47
C LEU A 15 24.73 23.54 -27.17
N VAL A 16 25.66 24.43 -26.77
CA VAL A 16 26.41 24.26 -25.52
C VAL A 16 25.48 24.28 -24.30
N TRP A 17 24.53 25.22 -24.25
CA TRP A 17 23.57 25.30 -23.15
C TRP A 17 22.64 24.08 -23.09
N VAL A 18 22.19 23.55 -24.23
CA VAL A 18 21.39 22.31 -24.28
C VAL A 18 22.19 21.10 -23.79
N MET A 19 23.46 20.99 -24.19
CA MET A 19 24.32 19.89 -23.73
C MET A 19 24.63 19.99 -22.24
N LEU A 20 24.82 21.21 -21.72
CA LEU A 20 25.07 21.45 -20.31
C LEU A 20 23.83 21.14 -19.45
N ASP A 21 22.64 21.53 -19.91
CA ASP A 21 21.37 21.20 -19.24
C ASP A 21 21.08 19.70 -19.28
N MET A 22 21.31 19.02 -20.42
CA MET A 22 21.18 17.57 -20.51
C MET A 22 22.18 16.86 -19.57
N PHE A 23 23.42 17.35 -19.47
CA PHE A 23 24.43 16.78 -18.57
C PHE A 23 24.07 17.02 -17.10
N ILE A 24 23.55 18.20 -16.74
CA ILE A 24 23.01 18.51 -15.42
C ILE A 24 21.84 17.57 -15.08
N LEU A 25 20.89 17.40 -16.00
CA LEU A 25 19.74 16.52 -15.81
C LEU A 25 20.16 15.06 -15.64
N LEU A 26 21.14 14.58 -16.41
CA LEU A 26 21.70 13.23 -16.24
C LEU A 26 22.46 13.10 -14.92
N TYR A 27 23.25 14.10 -14.52
CA TYR A 27 23.96 14.12 -13.25
C TYR A 27 23.02 14.13 -12.03
N PHE A 28 21.88 14.83 -12.12
CA PHE A 28 20.85 14.81 -11.07
C PHE A 28 19.89 13.62 -11.18
N SER A 29 19.75 13.01 -12.36
CA SER A 29 18.95 11.79 -12.56
C SER A 29 19.68 10.54 -12.08
N GLU A 30 21.01 10.52 -12.19
CA GLU A 30 21.83 9.55 -11.49
C GLU A 30 21.91 9.96 -10.01
N CYS A 31 20.96 9.46 -9.22
CA CYS A 31 20.98 9.47 -7.76
C CYS A 31 22.36 9.00 -7.25
N ASN A 32 23.28 9.92 -7.02
CA ASN A 32 24.63 9.60 -6.58
C ASN A 32 25.01 10.41 -5.35
N LYS A 33 24.66 9.83 -4.19
CA LYS A 33 25.52 9.66 -2.99
C LYS A 33 24.68 9.09 -1.86
N CYS A 34 24.58 7.76 -1.80
CA CYS A 34 24.37 7.11 -0.51
C CYS A 34 25.76 7.02 0.12
N ASP A 35 25.98 7.85 1.14
CA ASP A 35 27.24 7.92 1.87
C ASP A 35 27.62 6.57 2.46
N ASP A 36 28.89 6.25 2.30
CA ASP A 36 29.57 5.08 2.85
C ASP A 36 29.72 5.26 4.37
N LYS A 37 28.72 4.78 5.13
CA LYS A 37 28.89 4.53 6.56
C LYS A 37 28.42 3.11 6.90
N ARG A 38 29.45 2.30 7.10
CA ARG A 38 29.49 0.96 7.66
C ARG A 38 28.67 0.83 8.95
N GLU A 39 27.37 0.53 8.89
CA GLU A 39 26.62 -0.01 10.03
C GLU A 39 25.60 -1.09 9.61
N ARG A 40 25.50 -2.10 10.46
CA ARG A 40 24.83 -3.38 10.25
C ARG A 40 23.32 -3.18 10.14
N GLY A 41 22.80 -3.12 8.91
CA GLY A 41 21.36 -3.03 8.67
C GLY A 41 20.62 -4.32 9.03
N LEU A 42 19.35 -4.17 9.43
CA LEU A 42 18.40 -5.28 9.58
C LEU A 42 18.51 -6.24 8.38
N PRO A 43 18.56 -7.57 8.60
CA PRO A 43 18.61 -8.51 7.50
C PRO A 43 17.35 -8.33 6.66
N GLY A 44 17.56 -8.03 5.37
CA GLY A 44 16.55 -8.27 4.35
C GLY A 44 16.01 -9.67 4.58
N ARG A 45 14.68 -9.75 4.75
CA ARG A 45 13.94 -10.95 5.10
C ARG A 45 14.53 -12.15 4.36
N ASP A 46 15.05 -13.10 5.13
CA ASP A 46 15.49 -14.40 4.66
C ASP A 46 14.38 -14.96 3.76
N ASP A 47 14.72 -15.17 2.49
CA ASP A 47 13.91 -15.88 1.49
C ASP A 47 13.80 -17.33 1.94
N THR A 48 13.11 -17.54 3.05
CA THR A 48 12.63 -18.84 3.46
C THR A 48 11.77 -19.29 2.30
N VAL A 49 12.28 -20.26 1.56
CA VAL A 49 11.67 -20.92 0.41
C VAL A 49 10.32 -21.48 0.86
N LEU A 50 9.31 -20.62 0.91
CA LEU A 50 7.93 -20.99 1.08
C LEU A 50 7.61 -21.79 -0.17
N ARG A 51 7.41 -23.11 -0.01
CA ARG A 51 6.93 -23.98 -1.09
C ARG A 51 5.85 -23.23 -1.88
N PRO A 52 5.93 -23.16 -3.22
CA PRO A 52 4.96 -22.42 -4.01
C PRO A 52 3.57 -22.88 -3.60
N ARG A 53 2.79 -21.96 -3.00
CA ARG A 53 1.39 -22.25 -2.73
C ARG A 53 0.70 -22.33 -4.07
N GLU A 54 0.05 -23.46 -4.32
CA GLU A 54 -0.75 -23.65 -5.52
C GLU A 54 -2.18 -23.20 -5.22
N GLY A 55 -2.70 -22.30 -6.06
CA GLY A 55 -4.06 -21.78 -5.91
C GLY A 55 -4.37 -20.66 -6.89
N PRO A 56 -5.66 -20.33 -7.09
CA PRO A 56 -6.06 -19.19 -7.91
C PRO A 56 -5.43 -17.88 -7.41
N GLY A 57 -4.74 -17.16 -8.29
CA GLY A 57 -4.17 -15.84 -8.00
C GLY A 57 -2.85 -15.83 -7.22
N GLU A 58 -2.29 -17.01 -6.91
CA GLU A 58 -0.96 -17.14 -6.30
C GLU A 58 0.14 -16.66 -7.24
N GLY A 59 1.18 -16.03 -6.67
CA GLY A 59 2.24 -15.39 -7.44
C GLY A 59 1.71 -14.29 -8.37
N GLY A 60 0.56 -13.69 -8.08
CA GLY A 60 -0.05 -12.66 -8.92
C GLY A 60 -0.62 -13.16 -10.25
N LYS A 61 -0.72 -14.49 -10.46
CA LYS A 61 -1.23 -15.07 -11.72
C LYS A 61 -2.70 -14.69 -11.97
N PRO A 62 -3.13 -14.58 -13.24
CA PRO A 62 -4.54 -14.34 -13.56
C PRO A 62 -5.42 -15.50 -13.11
N VAL A 63 -6.64 -15.19 -12.66
CA VAL A 63 -7.67 -16.19 -12.35
C VAL A 63 -8.62 -16.29 -13.53
N VAL A 64 -8.72 -17.50 -14.09
CA VAL A 64 -9.61 -17.79 -15.22
C VAL A 64 -10.89 -18.43 -14.68
N ILE A 65 -12.03 -17.83 -15.01
CA ILE A 65 -13.36 -18.33 -14.63
C ILE A 65 -13.88 -19.24 -15.75
N SER A 66 -14.37 -20.43 -15.40
CA SER A 66 -14.96 -21.38 -16.36
C SER A 66 -16.16 -20.78 -17.09
N LYS A 67 -16.43 -21.26 -18.32
CA LYS A 67 -17.53 -20.76 -19.16
C LYS A 67 -18.89 -20.89 -18.46
N ASP A 68 -19.10 -21.98 -17.73
CA ASP A 68 -20.35 -22.26 -17.02
C ASP A 68 -20.64 -21.23 -15.91
N ASN A 69 -19.60 -20.59 -15.37
CA ASN A 69 -19.72 -19.62 -14.28
C ASN A 69 -19.75 -18.16 -14.78
N GLN A 70 -19.72 -17.92 -16.09
CA GLN A 70 -19.62 -16.57 -16.66
C GLN A 70 -20.85 -15.70 -16.35
N GLU A 71 -22.05 -16.29 -16.34
CA GLU A 71 -23.29 -15.55 -16.02
C GLU A 71 -23.29 -15.11 -14.56
N LYS A 72 -23.04 -16.06 -13.64
CA LYS A 72 -22.91 -15.78 -12.22
C LYS A 72 -21.80 -14.76 -11.93
N MET A 73 -20.68 -14.84 -12.63
CA MET A 73 -19.60 -13.84 -12.53
C MET A 73 -20.10 -12.44 -12.92
N LYS A 74 -20.87 -12.30 -14.01
CA LYS A 74 -21.45 -11.02 -14.45
C LYS A 74 -22.46 -10.46 -13.44
N GLU A 75 -23.24 -11.32 -12.79
CA GLU A 75 -24.15 -10.90 -11.72
C GLU A 75 -23.39 -10.40 -10.49
N MET A 76 -22.40 -11.17 -10.04
CA MET A 76 -21.53 -10.82 -8.91
C MET A 76 -20.75 -9.52 -9.16
N PHE A 77 -20.40 -9.23 -10.41
CA PHE A 77 -19.76 -7.98 -10.81
C PHE A 77 -20.60 -6.74 -10.46
N LYS A 78 -21.93 -6.83 -10.56
CA LYS A 78 -22.83 -5.69 -10.30
C LYS A 78 -22.79 -5.22 -8.85
N ILE A 79 -22.45 -6.10 -7.90
CA ILE A 79 -22.47 -5.82 -6.46
C ILE A 79 -21.37 -4.83 -6.07
N ASN A 80 -20.14 -5.05 -6.56
CA ASN A 80 -18.96 -4.29 -6.14
C ASN A 80 -18.15 -3.70 -7.31
N GLN A 81 -18.62 -3.82 -8.56
CA GLN A 81 -17.99 -3.29 -9.78
C GLN A 81 -16.59 -3.85 -10.07
N PHE A 82 -16.31 -5.07 -9.60
CA PHE A 82 -15.15 -5.88 -9.95
C PHE A 82 -15.51 -7.36 -9.91
N ASN A 83 -14.63 -8.23 -10.40
CA ASN A 83 -14.86 -9.68 -10.41
C ASN A 83 -14.80 -10.28 -8.98
N LEU A 84 -15.91 -10.19 -8.27
CA LEU A 84 -16.04 -10.67 -6.89
C LEU A 84 -15.84 -12.19 -6.80
N MET A 85 -16.34 -12.96 -7.79
CA MET A 85 -16.13 -14.40 -7.84
C MET A 85 -14.64 -14.76 -7.87
N ALA A 86 -13.87 -14.12 -8.76
CA ALA A 86 -12.42 -14.32 -8.79
C ALA A 86 -11.78 -13.90 -7.46
N SER A 87 -12.20 -12.79 -6.87
CA SER A 87 -11.68 -12.37 -5.57
C SER A 87 -12.00 -13.38 -4.46
N GLU A 88 -13.15 -14.03 -4.46
CA GLU A 88 -13.49 -15.06 -3.45
C GLU A 88 -12.68 -16.35 -3.63
N MET A 89 -12.25 -16.68 -4.84
CA MET A 89 -11.37 -17.83 -5.12
C MET A 89 -9.92 -17.60 -4.68
N ILE A 90 -9.47 -16.35 -4.61
CA ILE A 90 -8.09 -15.99 -4.27
C ILE A 90 -7.91 -15.96 -2.74
N ALA A 91 -6.89 -16.66 -2.25
CA ALA A 91 -6.55 -16.67 -0.83
C ALA A 91 -6.32 -15.25 -0.25
N PHE A 92 -6.66 -15.04 1.02
CA PHE A 92 -6.44 -13.76 1.70
C PHE A 92 -4.95 -13.45 1.91
N ASN A 93 -4.13 -14.48 2.06
CA ASN A 93 -2.67 -14.40 2.24
C ASN A 93 -1.91 -14.86 0.98
N ARG A 94 -2.44 -14.56 -0.22
CA ARG A 94 -1.77 -14.91 -1.47
C ARG A 94 -0.40 -14.23 -1.63
N THR A 95 0.51 -14.96 -2.26
CA THR A 95 1.85 -14.47 -2.62
C THR A 95 1.80 -13.54 -3.83
N LEU A 96 2.78 -12.66 -3.94
CA LEU A 96 2.97 -11.75 -5.07
C LEU A 96 4.45 -11.77 -5.48
N PRO A 97 4.74 -11.61 -6.78
CA PRO A 97 6.12 -11.49 -7.24
C PRO A 97 6.68 -10.13 -6.79
N ASP A 98 7.97 -10.09 -6.49
CA ASP A 98 8.66 -8.83 -6.22
C ASP A 98 9.06 -8.17 -7.55
N VAL A 99 8.32 -7.12 -7.92
CA VAL A 99 8.55 -6.34 -9.15
C VAL A 99 9.40 -5.09 -8.92
N ARG A 100 9.96 -4.93 -7.71
CA ARG A 100 10.82 -3.77 -7.39
C ARG A 100 12.16 -3.87 -8.13
N LEU A 101 12.74 -2.71 -8.44
CA LEU A 101 14.10 -2.60 -8.98
C LEU A 101 15.13 -3.09 -7.95
N GLU A 102 16.27 -3.61 -8.41
CA GLU A 102 17.33 -4.14 -7.55
C GLU A 102 17.83 -3.13 -6.50
N GLY A 103 17.93 -1.84 -6.85
CA GLY A 103 18.30 -0.78 -5.92
C GLY A 103 17.31 -0.61 -4.75
N CYS A 104 16.03 -0.94 -4.93
CA CYS A 104 15.04 -0.91 -3.86
C CYS A 104 15.15 -2.11 -2.91
N LYS A 105 15.63 -3.26 -3.42
CA LYS A 105 15.79 -4.50 -2.63
C LYS A 105 16.95 -4.38 -1.65
N ASN A 106 18.02 -3.71 -2.08
CA ASN A 106 19.24 -3.51 -1.30
C ASN A 106 19.25 -2.20 -0.50
N LYS A 107 18.13 -1.47 -0.47
CA LYS A 107 18.04 -0.21 0.28
C LYS A 107 18.03 -0.49 1.78
N LEU A 108 19.01 0.06 2.48
CA LEU A 108 19.10 0.03 3.93
C LEU A 108 18.29 1.17 4.54
N TYR A 109 17.67 0.89 5.68
CA TYR A 109 16.92 1.85 6.48
C TYR A 109 17.49 1.87 7.91
N PRO A 110 17.36 2.98 8.64
CA PRO A 110 17.66 3.02 10.07
C PRO A 110 16.79 2.02 10.86
N ASP A 111 17.30 1.55 11.99
CA ASP A 111 16.59 0.58 12.84
C ASP A 111 15.50 1.26 13.70
N ASP A 112 15.63 2.56 13.94
CA ASP A 112 14.78 3.39 14.81
C ASP A 112 13.57 3.99 14.08
N LEU A 113 12.94 3.21 13.20
CA LEU A 113 11.74 3.65 12.50
C LEU A 113 10.55 3.80 13.45
N PRO A 114 9.69 4.83 13.26
CA PRO A 114 8.54 5.04 14.11
C PRO A 114 7.48 3.96 13.92
N ARG A 115 6.85 3.54 15.02
CA ARG A 115 5.68 2.66 14.97
C ARG A 115 4.52 3.39 14.27
N THR A 116 3.75 2.64 13.50
CA THR A 116 2.70 3.16 12.63
C THR A 116 1.39 2.41 12.87
N SER A 117 0.31 3.17 12.96
CA SER A 117 -1.06 2.66 12.93
C SER A 117 -1.63 2.78 11.52
N VAL A 118 -2.22 1.72 10.99
CA VAL A 118 -2.77 1.70 9.63
C VAL A 118 -4.28 1.88 9.68
N VAL A 119 -4.79 2.99 9.13
CA VAL A 119 -6.22 3.29 9.07
C VAL A 119 -6.80 2.89 7.73
N ILE A 120 -7.78 2.00 7.72
CA ILE A 120 -8.51 1.55 6.52
C ILE A 120 -9.98 1.93 6.70
N VAL A 121 -10.45 2.86 5.87
CA VAL A 121 -11.87 3.21 5.80
C VAL A 121 -12.57 2.29 4.81
N PHE A 122 -13.76 1.79 5.15
CA PHE A 122 -14.57 0.98 4.25
C PHE A 122 -16.06 1.31 4.37
N HIS A 123 -16.79 1.08 3.28
CA HIS A 123 -18.26 1.16 3.23
C HIS A 123 -18.77 0.11 2.23
N ASN A 124 -19.57 -0.86 2.69
CA ASN A 124 -20.13 -1.95 1.87
C ASN A 124 -19.09 -2.75 1.03
N GLU A 125 -17.84 -2.74 1.49
CA GLU A 125 -16.71 -3.43 0.85
C GLU A 125 -16.94 -4.95 0.81
N ALA A 126 -16.38 -5.62 -0.20
CA ALA A 126 -16.44 -7.07 -0.24
C ALA A 126 -15.58 -7.70 0.86
N TRP A 127 -16.06 -8.78 1.46
CA TRP A 127 -15.34 -9.49 2.53
C TRP A 127 -13.93 -9.92 2.09
N SER A 128 -13.82 -10.47 0.88
CA SER A 128 -12.56 -10.99 0.35
C SER A 128 -11.51 -9.89 0.11
N THR A 129 -11.91 -8.73 -0.39
CA THR A 129 -11.00 -7.60 -0.65
C THR A 129 -10.57 -6.93 0.65
N LEU A 130 -11.50 -6.67 1.57
CA LEU A 130 -11.21 -6.07 2.87
C LEU A 130 -10.19 -6.91 3.66
N LEU A 131 -10.46 -8.21 3.81
CA LEU A 131 -9.58 -9.08 4.58
C LEU A 131 -8.24 -9.35 3.89
N ARG A 132 -8.19 -9.41 2.56
CA ARG A 132 -6.92 -9.50 1.83
C ARG A 132 -6.06 -8.26 2.05
N THR A 133 -6.66 -7.07 2.13
CA THR A 133 -5.96 -5.83 2.47
C THR A 133 -5.39 -5.89 3.89
N VAL A 134 -6.22 -6.25 4.88
CA VAL A 134 -5.78 -6.39 6.28
C VAL A 134 -4.66 -7.41 6.41
N ARG A 135 -4.82 -8.58 5.78
CA ARG A 135 -3.80 -9.64 5.84
C ARG A 135 -2.52 -9.24 5.13
N SER A 136 -2.59 -8.52 4.01
CA SER A 136 -1.42 -7.97 3.33
C SER A 136 -0.63 -7.01 4.21
N VAL A 137 -1.31 -6.13 4.95
CA VAL A 137 -0.65 -5.22 5.91
C VAL A 137 0.08 -6.03 6.97
N ILE A 138 -0.59 -7.00 7.59
CA ILE A 138 -0.01 -7.81 8.67
C ILE A 138 1.18 -8.66 8.17
N ASP A 139 1.07 -9.27 6.99
CA ASP A 139 2.09 -10.20 6.48
C ASP A 139 3.35 -9.51 5.92
N ARG A 140 3.19 -8.27 5.42
CA ARG A 140 4.24 -7.53 4.71
C ARG A 140 4.79 -6.34 5.50
N SER A 141 4.25 -6.04 6.67
CA SER A 141 4.82 -5.04 7.58
C SER A 141 5.66 -5.71 8.68
N PRO A 142 6.85 -5.16 9.03
CA PRO A 142 7.59 -5.62 10.19
C PRO A 142 6.77 -5.48 11.48
N LYS A 143 6.69 -6.55 12.28
CA LYS A 143 5.86 -6.59 13.50
C LYS A 143 6.24 -5.53 14.54
N SER A 144 7.51 -5.14 14.59
CA SER A 144 7.98 -4.06 15.48
C SER A 144 7.41 -2.69 15.11
N LEU A 145 7.17 -2.45 13.82
CA LEU A 145 6.72 -1.15 13.29
C LEU A 145 5.21 -1.03 13.18
N LEU A 146 4.47 -2.14 13.16
CA LEU A 146 3.01 -2.12 13.05
C LEU A 146 2.37 -2.11 14.45
N GLU A 147 1.80 -0.98 14.85
CA GLU A 147 1.14 -0.81 16.14
C GLU A 147 -0.24 -1.50 16.16
N GLU A 148 -1.10 -1.08 15.23
CA GLU A 148 -2.47 -1.56 15.10
C GLU A 148 -2.99 -1.33 13.68
N VAL A 149 -4.07 -2.04 13.33
CA VAL A 149 -4.88 -1.75 12.15
C VAL A 149 -6.25 -1.26 12.60
N VAL A 150 -6.63 -0.05 12.20
CA VAL A 150 -7.92 0.56 12.54
C VAL A 150 -8.82 0.51 11.31
N LEU A 151 -9.85 -0.34 11.38
CA LEU A 151 -10.89 -0.45 10.37
C LEU A 151 -12.02 0.52 10.70
N VAL A 152 -12.21 1.56 9.90
CA VAL A 152 -13.29 2.54 10.09
C VAL A 152 -14.43 2.21 9.14
N ASP A 153 -15.55 1.79 9.70
CA ASP A 153 -16.79 1.54 8.98
C ASP A 153 -17.60 2.83 8.83
N ASP A 154 -17.69 3.35 7.61
CA ASP A 154 -18.49 4.52 7.26
C ASP A 154 -19.96 4.13 6.99
N ALA A 155 -20.61 3.56 8.01
CA ALA A 155 -22.01 3.11 8.00
C ALA A 155 -22.35 2.08 6.92
N SER A 156 -21.67 0.93 6.92
CA SER A 156 -22.00 -0.21 6.05
C SER A 156 -23.32 -0.89 6.44
N GLU A 157 -24.05 -1.34 5.43
CA GLU A 157 -25.35 -2.00 5.61
C GLU A 157 -25.22 -3.52 5.70
N ARG A 158 -24.22 -4.10 5.02
CA ARG A 158 -24.02 -5.56 4.88
C ARG A 158 -23.71 -6.22 6.23
N ASP A 159 -24.50 -7.22 6.62
CA ASP A 159 -24.43 -7.82 7.95
C ASP A 159 -23.10 -8.51 8.28
N PHE A 160 -22.45 -9.12 7.28
CA PHE A 160 -21.15 -9.74 7.49
C PHE A 160 -20.05 -8.74 7.87
N LEU A 161 -20.23 -7.45 7.55
CA LEU A 161 -19.28 -6.41 7.94
C LEU A 161 -19.44 -5.99 9.40
N LYS A 162 -20.51 -6.42 10.09
CA LYS A 162 -20.81 -6.04 11.49
C LYS A 162 -20.10 -6.99 12.46
N ARG A 163 -20.85 -7.72 13.29
CA ARG A 163 -20.30 -8.66 14.29
C ARG A 163 -19.38 -9.73 13.69
N PRO A 164 -19.66 -10.32 12.51
CA PRO A 164 -18.78 -11.36 11.96
C PRO A 164 -17.36 -10.83 11.65
N LEU A 165 -17.25 -9.60 11.14
CA LEU A 165 -15.96 -8.93 10.93
C LEU A 165 -15.19 -8.78 12.24
N GLU A 166 -15.84 -8.25 13.28
CA GLU A 166 -15.22 -8.05 14.59
C GLU A 166 -14.72 -9.36 15.21
N GLN A 167 -15.50 -10.43 15.10
CA GLN A 167 -15.09 -11.76 15.58
C GLN A 167 -13.91 -12.32 14.78
N TYR A 168 -13.88 -12.08 13.46
CA TYR A 168 -12.80 -12.54 12.61
C TYR A 168 -11.48 -11.84 12.93
N VAL A 169 -11.48 -10.50 13.02
CA VAL A 169 -10.26 -9.71 13.19
C VAL A 169 -9.68 -9.78 14.60
N ARG A 170 -10.50 -10.07 15.62
CA ARG A 170 -10.03 -10.30 17.01
C ARG A 170 -9.05 -11.46 17.17
N ARG A 171 -9.04 -12.42 16.23
CA ARG A 171 -8.15 -13.59 16.26
C ARG A 171 -6.81 -13.36 15.55
N MET A 172 -6.56 -12.16 15.05
CA MET A 172 -5.33 -11.84 14.33
C MET A 172 -4.15 -11.61 15.28
N GLU A 173 -2.94 -11.85 14.78
CA GLU A 173 -1.69 -11.69 15.56
C GLU A 173 -1.39 -10.23 15.92
N VAL A 174 -1.86 -9.29 15.10
CA VAL A 174 -1.71 -7.84 15.30
C VAL A 174 -3.05 -7.28 15.77
N PRO A 175 -3.08 -6.32 16.72
CA PRO A 175 -4.31 -5.68 17.13
C PRO A 175 -5.05 -5.05 15.94
N VAL A 176 -6.26 -5.55 15.66
CA VAL A 176 -7.15 -4.97 14.66
C VAL A 176 -8.44 -4.51 15.35
N ARG A 177 -8.72 -3.22 15.24
CA ARG A 177 -9.88 -2.57 15.88
C ARG A 177 -10.85 -2.09 14.82
N VAL A 178 -12.14 -2.37 15.02
CA VAL A 178 -13.21 -1.85 14.16
C VAL A 178 -13.87 -0.66 14.85
N VAL A 179 -13.96 0.47 14.14
CA VAL A 179 -14.60 1.71 14.58
C VAL A 179 -15.84 1.91 13.71
N ARG A 180 -17.01 2.08 14.33
CA ARG A 180 -18.28 2.28 13.62
C ARG A 180 -18.64 3.76 13.62
N MET A 181 -19.04 4.27 12.45
CA MET A 181 -19.67 5.58 12.33
C MET A 181 -21.19 5.42 12.39
N GLU A 182 -21.86 6.37 13.04
CA GLU A 182 -23.33 6.37 13.19
C GLU A 182 -24.06 6.60 11.86
N GLN A 183 -23.46 7.44 11.00
CA GLN A 183 -24.01 7.80 9.71
C GLN A 183 -22.92 7.89 8.65
N ARG A 184 -23.32 7.70 7.40
CA ARG A 184 -22.44 7.81 6.23
C ARG A 184 -21.94 9.24 6.09
N SER A 185 -20.69 9.46 6.46
CA SER A 185 -20.05 10.77 6.55
C SER A 185 -19.04 11.01 5.44
N GLY A 186 -18.65 9.95 4.71
CA GLY A 186 -17.73 10.00 3.60
C GLY A 186 -16.26 9.81 4.00
N LEU A 187 -15.44 9.51 2.98
CA LEU A 187 -14.04 9.08 3.13
C LEU A 187 -13.18 10.02 3.99
N ILE A 188 -13.31 11.34 3.82
CA ILE A 188 -12.46 12.32 4.51
C ILE A 188 -12.75 12.29 6.02
N ARG A 189 -14.02 12.40 6.42
CA ARG A 189 -14.42 12.41 7.84
C ARG A 189 -14.11 11.08 8.51
N ALA A 190 -14.32 9.97 7.82
CA ALA A 190 -13.95 8.65 8.30
C ALA A 190 -12.44 8.51 8.52
N ARG A 191 -11.59 9.04 7.61
CA ARG A 191 -10.13 9.07 7.80
C ARG A 191 -9.72 9.90 9.00
N LEU A 192 -10.30 11.10 9.16
CA LEU A 192 -10.03 11.96 10.32
C LEU A 192 -10.45 11.29 11.63
N LYS A 193 -11.59 10.60 11.65
CA LYS A 193 -12.04 9.80 12.80
C LYS A 193 -11.09 8.65 13.11
N GLY A 194 -10.59 7.95 12.09
CA GLY A 194 -9.58 6.93 12.28
C GLY A 194 -8.27 7.49 12.84
N ALA A 195 -7.80 8.60 12.28
CA ALA A 195 -6.58 9.27 12.73
C ALA A 195 -6.67 9.74 14.20
N SER A 196 -7.78 10.35 14.61
CA SER A 196 -7.97 10.81 15.99
C SER A 196 -8.02 9.68 17.02
N LEU A 197 -8.36 8.46 16.60
CA LEU A 197 -8.37 7.27 17.45
C LEU A 197 -7.06 6.48 17.44
N SER A 198 -6.18 6.75 16.47
CA SER A 198 -4.93 6.01 16.23
C SER A 198 -3.71 6.66 16.90
N SER A 199 -3.91 7.76 17.62
CA SER A 199 -2.88 8.58 18.27
C SER A 199 -2.24 7.96 19.52
N ARG A 200 -2.37 6.65 19.75
CA ARG A 200 -1.66 6.00 20.88
C ARG A 200 -0.12 6.05 20.76
N GLY A 201 0.41 6.45 19.61
CA GLY A 201 1.84 6.73 19.39
C GLY A 201 2.25 8.20 19.53
N SER A 202 1.32 9.14 19.73
CA SER A 202 1.64 10.54 20.02
C SER A 202 1.16 10.88 21.43
N SER A 203 2.13 11.08 22.31
CA SER A 203 1.95 11.80 23.58
C SER A 203 1.31 13.16 23.30
N GLN A 204 -0.02 13.23 23.29
CA GLN A 204 -0.76 14.46 23.50
C GLN A 204 -1.09 14.52 25.00
N PRO A 205 -0.62 15.55 25.73
CA PRO A 205 -1.04 15.75 27.10
C PRO A 205 -2.55 15.99 27.10
N MET A 206 -3.26 15.29 27.97
CA MET A 206 -4.67 15.55 28.25
C MET A 206 -4.80 17.01 28.69
N VAL A 207 -5.27 17.88 27.79
CA VAL A 207 -5.81 19.18 28.19
C VAL A 207 -7.18 18.87 28.79
N HIS A 208 -7.21 18.77 30.12
CA HIS A 208 -8.45 18.94 30.87
C HIS A 208 -8.98 20.34 30.59
N SER A 209 -10.11 20.44 29.89
CA SER A 209 -10.97 21.60 30.03
C SER A 209 -11.61 21.52 31.41
N GLN A 210 -11.18 22.42 32.30
CA GLN A 210 -12.07 22.96 33.32
C GLN A 210 -13.13 23.85 32.65
#